data_AF-A0A4U1BK91-F1
#
_entry.id   AF-A0A4U1BK91-F1
#
_cell.length_a   1.000
_cell.length_b   1.000
_cell.length_c   1.000
_cell.angle_alpha   90.00
_cell.angle_beta   90.00
_cell.angle_gamma   90.00
#
_symmetry.space_group_name_H-M   'P 1'
#
loop_
_entity.id
_entity.type
_entity.pdbx_description
1 polymer ?
#
loop_
_entity_poly.entity_id
_entity_poly.type
_entity_poly.pdbx_seq_one_letter_code
_entity_poly.pdbx_strand_id
1 'polypeptide(L)'
;MIAATALKPCDSMARFRRERQWSEARMWQAFAEHGAGLTNLKNPQRAQQKLKLIMEATFRLANQGGFQGMSLRQLSQQCGLSLGGLYGYFDSKEALATSVHRFIDHQFRAWLLPEYEHAHESQKLATLCRYHLYLSELMQPWFFFSYMESRHLSKQAKQQALAMSNQVDTLLLEALSKTGKSVSSPELEVSLIKHQLQGWYLRRSHFKQQGVAVDEYCHYLLQRLGIISE
;
A
#
# COMPACT_ATOMS: atom_id res chain seq x y z
N MET A 1 2.15 34.51 14.97
CA MET A 1 1.09 33.63 14.45
C MET A 1 1.32 33.46 12.96
N ILE A 2 1.99 32.37 12.56
CA ILE A 2 2.10 32.00 11.15
C ILE A 2 0.79 31.28 10.83
N ALA A 3 0.00 31.84 9.92
CA ALA A 3 -1.21 31.19 9.43
C ALA A 3 -0.82 29.82 8.86
N ALA A 4 -1.27 28.74 9.52
CA ALA A 4 -1.20 27.40 8.98
C ALA A 4 -2.02 27.41 7.68
N THR A 5 -1.33 27.56 6.55
CA THR A 5 -1.94 27.43 5.24
C THR A 5 -2.34 25.96 5.16
N ALA A 6 -3.64 25.67 5.31
CA ALA A 6 -4.15 24.32 5.14
C ALA A 6 -3.62 23.81 3.79
N LEU A 7 -2.74 22.82 3.84
CA LEU A 7 -2.21 22.17 2.65
C LEU A 7 -3.42 21.69 1.83
N LYS A 8 -3.58 22.20 0.61
CA LYS A 8 -4.64 21.73 -0.28
C LYS A 8 -4.45 20.23 -0.47
N PRO A 9 -5.47 19.39 -0.23
CA PRO A 9 -5.35 17.95 -0.40
C PRO A 9 -4.75 17.60 -1.77
N CYS A 10 -3.84 16.63 -1.81
CA CYS A 10 -3.34 16.10 -3.08
C CYS A 10 -4.52 15.48 -3.84
N ASP A 11 -4.85 16.03 -5.00
CA ASP A 11 -6.08 15.79 -5.77
C ASP A 11 -5.85 15.07 -7.10
N SER A 12 -4.60 14.77 -7.44
CA SER A 12 -4.23 13.99 -8.63
C SER A 12 -3.01 13.11 -8.38
N MET A 13 -2.92 11.99 -9.09
CA MET A 13 -1.77 11.09 -9.11
C MET A 13 -0.49 11.81 -9.55
N ALA A 14 -0.59 12.72 -10.53
CA ALA A 14 0.55 13.48 -11.00
C ALA A 14 1.14 14.37 -9.89
N ARG A 15 0.27 15.06 -9.14
CA ARG A 15 0.68 15.87 -7.97
C ARG A 15 1.24 14.99 -6.86
N PHE A 16 0.60 13.85 -6.60
CA PHE A 16 1.03 12.89 -5.59
C PHE A 16 2.47 12.43 -5.82
N ARG A 17 2.76 12.01 -7.07
CA ARG A 17 4.12 11.59 -7.47
C ARG A 17 5.13 12.71 -7.27
N ARG A 18 4.80 13.93 -7.66
CA ARG A 18 5.69 15.09 -7.56
C ARG A 18 5.99 15.46 -6.10
N GLU A 19 4.97 15.59 -5.27
CA GLU A 19 5.10 15.97 -3.85
C GLU A 19 5.87 14.92 -3.05
N ARG A 20 5.68 13.63 -3.38
CA ARG A 20 6.44 12.53 -2.77
C ARG A 20 7.78 12.26 -3.42
N GLN A 21 8.15 13.05 -4.44
CA GLN A 21 9.36 12.86 -5.25
C GLN A 21 9.52 11.38 -5.68
N TRP A 22 8.40 10.77 -6.08
CA TRP A 22 8.33 9.34 -6.34
C TRP A 22 9.24 8.95 -7.49
N SER A 23 10.01 7.89 -7.27
CA SER A 23 10.76 7.19 -8.29
C SER A 23 10.93 5.74 -7.88
N GLU A 24 11.13 4.86 -8.85
CA GLU A 24 11.36 3.44 -8.58
C GLU A 24 12.63 3.23 -7.72
N ALA A 25 13.68 4.01 -7.97
CA ALA A 25 14.92 3.96 -7.19
C ALA A 25 14.68 4.28 -5.71
N ARG A 26 13.92 5.33 -5.40
CA ARG A 26 13.58 5.69 -4.01
C ARG A 26 12.67 4.67 -3.35
N MET A 27 11.75 4.07 -4.10
CA MET A 27 10.91 2.98 -3.61
C MET A 27 11.76 1.79 -3.16
N TRP A 28 12.70 1.34 -3.99
CA TRP A 28 13.57 0.23 -3.66
C TRP A 28 14.56 0.55 -2.55
N GLN A 29 15.03 1.80 -2.47
CA GLN A 29 15.81 2.27 -1.34
C GLN A 29 15.01 2.19 -0.03
N ALA A 30 13.81 2.78 0.00
CA ALA A 30 12.94 2.74 1.17
C ALA A 30 12.56 1.30 1.55
N PHE A 31 12.34 0.42 0.56
CA PHE A 31 12.11 -1.00 0.81
C PHE A 31 13.33 -1.68 1.44
N ALA A 32 14.55 -1.40 0.96
CA ALA A 32 15.77 -1.97 1.54
C ALA A 32 15.91 -1.58 3.01
N GLU A 33 15.71 -0.30 3.33
CA GLU A 33 15.89 0.24 4.67
C GLU A 33 14.76 -0.18 5.63
N HIS A 34 13.50 -0.02 5.21
CA HIS A 34 12.35 -0.14 6.09
C HIS A 34 11.56 -1.43 5.92
N GLY A 35 11.59 -2.06 4.75
CA GLY A 35 10.97 -3.37 4.51
C GLY A 35 11.90 -4.51 4.91
N ALA A 36 13.04 -4.63 4.20
CA ALA A 36 14.03 -5.67 4.40
C ALA A 36 14.93 -5.44 5.63
N GLY A 37 14.98 -4.22 6.18
CA GLY A 37 15.77 -3.91 7.39
C GLY A 37 17.28 -3.88 7.13
N LEU A 38 17.70 -3.65 5.89
CA LEU A 38 19.10 -3.61 5.49
C LEU A 38 19.64 -2.18 5.63
N THR A 39 20.24 -1.89 6.79
CA THR A 39 20.91 -0.62 7.06
C THR A 39 22.42 -0.73 6.83
N ASN A 40 23.10 0.37 6.51
CA ASN A 40 24.56 0.45 6.34
C ASN A 40 25.16 -0.54 5.32
N LEU A 41 24.50 -0.70 4.17
CA LEU A 41 24.98 -1.56 3.09
C LEU A 41 26.23 -0.97 2.43
N LYS A 42 27.30 -1.78 2.31
CA LYS A 42 28.52 -1.40 1.57
C LYS A 42 28.26 -1.05 0.10
N ASN A 43 27.25 -1.68 -0.52
CA ASN A 43 26.86 -1.45 -1.91
C ASN A 43 25.33 -1.35 -2.03
N PRO A 44 24.73 -0.19 -1.70
CA PRO A 44 23.27 -0.04 -1.65
C PRO A 44 22.57 -0.33 -2.98
N GLN A 45 23.12 0.15 -4.10
CA GLN A 45 22.49 -0.04 -5.42
C GLN A 45 22.40 -1.52 -5.81
N ARG A 46 23.46 -2.29 -5.55
CA ARG A 46 23.48 -3.74 -5.86
C ARG A 46 22.49 -4.51 -4.99
N ALA A 47 22.35 -4.12 -3.72
CA ALA A 47 21.36 -4.73 -2.84
C ALA A 47 19.93 -4.40 -3.30
N GLN A 48 19.65 -3.15 -3.67
CA GLN A 48 18.34 -2.72 -4.20
C GLN A 48 17.98 -3.50 -5.47
N GLN A 49 18.92 -3.69 -6.40
CA GLN A 49 18.70 -4.50 -7.61
C GLN A 49 18.36 -5.96 -7.27
N LYS A 50 19.05 -6.56 -6.30
CA LYS A 50 18.75 -7.93 -5.86
C LYS A 50 17.40 -8.03 -5.17
N LEU A 51 17.06 -7.08 -4.30
CA LEU A 51 15.74 -7.01 -3.67
C LEU A 51 14.63 -6.89 -4.72
N LYS A 52 14.83 -6.05 -5.76
CA LYS A 52 13.91 -5.95 -6.89
C LYS A 52 13.66 -7.32 -7.54
N LEU A 53 14.74 -8.02 -7.90
CA LEU A 53 14.64 -9.35 -8.51
C LEU A 53 13.91 -10.36 -7.61
N ILE A 54 14.24 -10.37 -6.31
CA ILE A 54 13.61 -11.25 -5.33
C ILE A 54 12.11 -10.94 -5.23
N MET A 55 11.74 -9.68 -5.02
CA MET A 55 10.33 -9.30 -4.80
C MET A 55 9.47 -9.46 -6.05
N GLU A 56 9.97 -9.10 -7.22
CA GLU A 56 9.24 -9.35 -8.47
C GLU A 56 9.02 -10.85 -8.72
N ALA A 57 10.03 -11.69 -8.44
CA ALA A 57 9.88 -13.14 -8.55
C ALA A 57 8.87 -13.67 -7.53
N THR A 58 8.89 -13.16 -6.29
CA THR A 58 7.87 -13.49 -5.28
C THR A 58 6.48 -13.15 -5.77
N PHE A 59 6.22 -11.93 -6.22
CA PHE A 59 4.89 -11.51 -6.66
C PHE A 59 4.39 -12.36 -7.84
N ARG A 60 5.27 -12.71 -8.78
CA ARG A 60 4.94 -13.62 -9.89
C ARG A 60 4.57 -15.01 -9.39
N LEU A 61 5.40 -15.62 -8.55
CA LEU A 61 5.17 -16.98 -8.03
C LEU A 61 3.89 -17.04 -7.17
N ALA A 62 3.70 -16.04 -6.30
CA ALA A 62 2.50 -15.94 -5.47
C ALA A 62 1.23 -15.81 -6.31
N ASN A 63 1.25 -15.01 -7.38
CA ASN A 63 0.11 -14.86 -8.30
C ASN A 63 -0.19 -16.14 -9.11
N GLN A 64 0.79 -17.02 -9.33
CA GLN A 64 0.62 -18.24 -10.13
C GLN A 64 0.13 -19.44 -9.31
N GLY A 65 0.69 -19.65 -8.11
CA GLY A 65 0.46 -20.86 -7.31
C GLY A 65 0.15 -20.60 -5.84
N GLY A 66 -0.04 -19.34 -5.44
CA GLY A 66 -0.12 -18.93 -4.05
C GLY A 66 1.23 -18.96 -3.33
N PHE A 67 1.44 -18.06 -2.38
CA PHE A 67 2.70 -17.98 -1.63
C PHE A 67 2.96 -19.19 -0.73
N GLN A 68 1.90 -19.87 -0.25
CA GLN A 68 2.05 -21.10 0.52
C GLN A 68 2.71 -22.21 -0.30
N GLY A 69 2.29 -22.36 -1.56
CA GLY A 69 2.80 -23.39 -2.47
C GLY A 69 4.21 -23.12 -2.98
N MET A 70 4.71 -21.88 -2.88
CA MET A 70 6.07 -21.56 -3.30
C MET A 70 7.13 -22.06 -2.31
N SER A 71 8.34 -22.32 -2.79
CA SER A 71 9.52 -22.60 -1.97
C SER A 71 10.63 -21.57 -2.23
N LEU A 72 11.54 -21.38 -1.26
CA LEU A 72 12.71 -20.52 -1.45
C LEU A 72 13.65 -21.03 -2.56
N ARG A 73 13.64 -22.34 -2.86
CA ARG A 73 14.39 -22.92 -3.98
C ARG A 73 13.82 -22.51 -5.33
N GLN A 74 12.49 -22.58 -5.48
CA GLN A 74 11.82 -22.07 -6.69
C GLN A 74 12.05 -20.57 -6.83
N LEU A 75 11.96 -19.82 -5.72
CA LEU A 75 12.24 -18.40 -5.73
C LEU A 75 13.67 -18.09 -6.17
N SER A 76 14.67 -18.80 -5.63
CA SER A 76 16.07 -18.60 -6.01
C SER A 76 16.32 -18.86 -7.50
N GLN A 77 15.71 -19.92 -8.05
CA GLN A 77 15.75 -20.22 -9.48
C GLN A 77 15.10 -19.10 -10.30
N GLN A 78 13.91 -18.64 -9.88
CA GLN A 78 13.14 -17.63 -10.60
C GLN A 78 13.78 -16.23 -10.58
N CYS A 79 14.46 -15.86 -9.49
CA CYS A 79 15.15 -14.56 -9.37
C CYS A 79 16.61 -14.60 -9.83
N GLY A 80 17.14 -15.78 -10.19
CA GLY A 80 18.52 -15.94 -10.67
C GLY A 80 19.58 -15.80 -9.57
N LEU A 81 19.22 -16.03 -8.30
CA LEU A 81 20.17 -16.01 -7.18
C LEU A 81 20.50 -17.46 -6.76
N SER A 82 21.70 -17.66 -6.22
CA SER A 82 21.96 -18.89 -5.47
C SER A 82 21.09 -18.93 -4.21
N LEU A 83 20.78 -20.12 -3.72
CA LEU A 83 19.98 -20.28 -2.51
C LEU A 83 20.65 -19.59 -1.30
N GLY A 84 21.97 -19.74 -1.14
CA GLY A 84 22.73 -19.01 -0.10
C GLY A 84 22.73 -17.49 -0.32
N GLY A 85 22.73 -17.04 -1.58
CA GLY A 85 22.59 -15.63 -1.92
C GLY A 85 21.22 -15.05 -1.56
N LEU A 86 20.15 -15.84 -1.67
CA LEU A 86 18.80 -15.47 -1.24
C LEU A 86 18.68 -15.43 0.29
N TYR A 87 19.27 -16.41 0.98
CA TYR A 87 19.33 -16.43 2.45
C TYR A 87 20.08 -15.22 3.03
N GLY A 88 21.00 -14.61 2.29
CA GLY A 88 21.61 -13.34 2.68
C GLY A 88 20.66 -12.15 2.74
N TYR A 89 19.41 -12.29 2.27
CA TYR A 89 18.37 -11.25 2.33
C TYR A 89 17.17 -11.67 3.18
N PHE A 90 16.74 -12.93 3.08
CA PHE A 90 15.57 -13.43 3.79
C PHE A 90 15.81 -14.85 4.30
N ASP A 91 15.73 -15.03 5.62
CA ASP A 91 15.95 -16.32 6.28
C ASP A 91 14.80 -17.32 6.05
N SER A 92 13.62 -16.84 5.67
CA SER A 92 12.43 -17.66 5.45
C SER A 92 11.45 -17.00 4.48
N LYS A 93 10.46 -17.78 4.02
CA LYS A 93 9.33 -17.20 3.26
C LYS A 93 8.59 -16.20 4.14
N GLU A 94 8.36 -16.54 5.40
CA GLU A 94 7.65 -15.71 6.36
C GLU A 94 8.34 -14.36 6.56
N ALA A 95 9.68 -14.33 6.56
CA ALA A 95 10.46 -13.09 6.62
C ALA A 95 10.21 -12.21 5.39
N LEU A 96 10.08 -12.83 4.21
CA LEU A 96 9.76 -12.13 2.97
C LEU A 96 8.35 -11.52 3.01
N ALA A 97 7.31 -12.27 3.41
CA ALA A 97 5.96 -11.72 3.56
C ALA A 97 5.94 -10.58 4.60
N THR A 98 6.60 -10.77 5.73
CA THR A 98 6.71 -9.77 6.79
C THR A 98 7.34 -8.47 6.27
N SER A 99 8.36 -8.56 5.42
CA SER A 99 9.01 -7.39 4.82
C SER A 99 8.05 -6.57 3.94
N VAL A 100 7.12 -7.22 3.24
CA VAL A 100 6.10 -6.54 2.43
C VAL A 100 5.13 -5.77 3.32
N HIS A 101 4.60 -6.40 4.37
CA HIS A 101 3.68 -5.72 5.29
C HIS A 101 4.35 -4.54 5.99
N ARG A 102 5.59 -4.73 6.47
CA ARG A 102 6.38 -3.67 7.09
C ARG A 102 6.60 -2.50 6.14
N PHE A 103 6.87 -2.79 4.86
CA PHE A 103 7.05 -1.73 3.88
C PHE A 103 5.76 -0.97 3.59
N ILE A 104 4.62 -1.66 3.43
CA ILE A 104 3.33 -0.99 3.23
C ILE A 104 2.97 -0.13 4.45
N ASP A 105 3.17 -0.64 5.67
CA ASP A 105 2.96 0.12 6.91
C ASP A 105 3.87 1.35 6.98
N HIS A 106 5.14 1.20 6.62
CA HIS A 106 6.06 2.33 6.56
C HIS A 106 5.58 3.40 5.58
N GLN A 107 5.15 3.03 4.36
CA GLN A 107 4.64 3.98 3.38
C GLN A 107 3.36 4.68 3.88
N PHE A 108 2.48 3.93 4.54
CA PHE A 108 1.28 4.47 5.17
C PHE A 108 1.63 5.52 6.24
N ARG A 109 2.54 5.21 7.15
CA ARG A 109 2.99 6.12 8.22
C ARG A 109 3.76 7.32 7.69
N ALA A 110 4.62 7.12 6.69
CA ALA A 110 5.47 8.18 6.16
C ALA A 110 4.66 9.17 5.31
N TRP A 111 3.66 8.70 4.57
CA TRP A 111 3.00 9.53 3.56
C TRP A 111 1.57 9.92 3.90
N LEU A 112 0.79 9.06 4.57
CA LEU A 112 -0.62 9.35 4.84
C LEU A 112 -0.84 9.94 6.23
N LEU A 113 -0.27 9.37 7.30
CA LEU A 113 -0.55 9.84 8.66
C LEU A 113 -0.29 11.35 8.86
N PRO A 114 0.86 11.93 8.42
CA PRO A 114 1.09 13.36 8.56
C PRO A 114 0.01 14.19 7.86
N GLU A 115 -0.44 13.77 6.69
CA GLU A 115 -1.42 14.52 5.89
C GLU A 115 -2.81 14.40 6.48
N TYR A 116 -3.13 13.24 7.03
CA TYR A 116 -4.39 13.01 7.75
C TYR A 116 -4.47 13.87 9.02
N GLU A 117 -3.39 13.93 9.80
CA GLU A 117 -3.31 14.69 11.05
C GLU A 117 -3.42 16.20 10.83
N HIS A 118 -2.87 16.71 9.73
CA HIS A 118 -2.90 18.15 9.40
C HIS A 118 -4.09 18.54 8.50
N ALA A 119 -4.86 17.57 7.99
CA ALA A 119 -6.03 17.84 7.17
C ALA A 119 -7.15 18.45 8.02
N HIS A 120 -7.92 19.35 7.41
CA HIS A 120 -9.17 19.81 8.01
C HIS A 120 -10.11 18.62 8.21
N GLU A 121 -10.91 18.63 9.29
CA GLU A 121 -11.80 17.53 9.68
C GLU A 121 -12.69 17.04 8.51
N SER A 122 -13.27 17.98 7.76
CA SER A 122 -14.11 17.66 6.58
C SER A 122 -13.35 17.04 5.39
N GLN A 123 -12.01 17.15 5.36
CA GLN A 123 -11.16 16.64 4.29
C GLN A 123 -10.50 15.30 4.62
N LYS A 124 -10.52 14.87 5.89
CA LYS A 124 -9.85 13.64 6.35
C LYS A 124 -10.26 12.41 5.54
N LEU A 125 -11.54 12.24 5.23
CA LEU A 125 -12.01 11.09 4.45
C LEU A 125 -11.50 11.14 3.00
N ALA A 126 -11.55 12.32 2.38
CA ALA A 126 -11.01 12.51 1.03
C ALA A 126 -9.51 12.23 0.98
N THR A 127 -8.77 12.68 1.99
CA THR A 127 -7.34 12.40 2.17
C THR A 127 -7.11 10.89 2.24
N LEU A 128 -7.77 10.16 3.15
CA LEU A 128 -7.60 8.70 3.27
C LEU A 128 -7.85 7.97 1.93
N CYS A 129 -8.96 8.26 1.26
CA CYS A 129 -9.30 7.61 -0.01
C CYS A 129 -8.28 7.90 -1.11
N ARG A 130 -7.89 9.17 -1.29
CA ARG A 130 -6.89 9.57 -2.29
C ARG A 130 -5.54 8.90 -2.03
N TYR A 131 -5.04 8.98 -0.80
CA TYR A 131 -3.77 8.37 -0.43
C TYR A 131 -3.78 6.86 -0.65
N HIS A 132 -4.84 6.16 -0.22
CA HIS A 132 -4.93 4.71 -0.44
C HIS A 132 -4.92 4.37 -1.94
N LEU A 133 -5.75 5.03 -2.75
CA LEU A 133 -5.84 4.77 -4.19
C LEU A 133 -4.53 5.09 -4.91
N TYR A 134 -3.89 6.21 -4.59
CA TYR A 134 -2.65 6.59 -5.22
C TYR A 134 -1.48 5.69 -4.81
N LEU A 135 -1.37 5.37 -3.52
CA LEU A 135 -0.32 4.47 -3.05
C LEU A 135 -0.49 3.07 -3.65
N SER A 136 -1.73 2.54 -3.69
CA SER A 136 -2.00 1.22 -4.28
C SER A 136 -1.89 1.20 -5.81
N GLU A 137 -2.06 2.33 -6.51
CA GLU A 137 -1.73 2.44 -7.94
C GLU A 137 -0.22 2.35 -8.17
N LEU A 138 0.59 3.02 -7.35
CA LEU A 138 2.05 2.98 -7.46
C LEU A 138 2.65 1.63 -7.06
N MET A 139 2.00 0.92 -6.14
CA MET A 139 2.51 -0.28 -5.50
C MET A 139 1.57 -1.49 -5.67
N GLN A 140 0.85 -1.57 -6.79
CA GLN A 140 -0.19 -2.58 -7.02
C GLN A 140 0.25 -4.02 -6.67
N PRO A 141 1.43 -4.53 -7.09
CA PRO A 141 1.84 -5.90 -6.77
C PRO A 141 1.98 -6.14 -5.25
N TRP A 142 2.42 -5.13 -4.51
CA TRP A 142 2.60 -5.17 -3.06
C TRP A 142 1.26 -5.28 -2.34
N PHE A 143 0.29 -4.42 -2.72
CA PHE A 143 -1.05 -4.42 -2.14
C PHE A 143 -1.82 -5.69 -2.50
N PHE A 144 -1.73 -6.13 -3.76
CA PHE A 144 -2.34 -7.38 -4.22
C PHE A 144 -1.80 -8.57 -3.43
N PHE A 145 -0.48 -8.69 -3.33
CA PHE A 145 0.17 -9.74 -2.54
C PHE A 145 -0.28 -9.70 -1.07
N SER A 146 -0.24 -8.52 -0.44
CA SER A 146 -0.62 -8.33 0.96
C SER A 146 -2.06 -8.77 1.24
N TYR A 147 -2.97 -8.45 0.32
CA TYR A 147 -4.38 -8.85 0.42
C TYR A 147 -4.55 -10.37 0.28
N MET A 148 -3.99 -10.95 -0.80
CA MET A 148 -4.17 -12.37 -1.11
C MET A 148 -3.58 -13.26 -0.01
N GLU A 149 -2.42 -12.89 0.53
CA GLU A 149 -1.71 -13.74 1.48
C GLU A 149 -2.21 -13.62 2.91
N SER A 150 -2.94 -12.56 3.26
CA SER A 150 -3.53 -12.35 4.60
C SER A 150 -4.27 -13.58 5.15
N ARG A 151 -4.84 -14.41 4.27
CA ARG A 151 -5.57 -15.65 4.60
C ARG A 151 -4.66 -16.79 5.08
N HIS A 152 -3.41 -16.81 4.63
CA HIS A 152 -2.48 -17.92 4.82
C HIS A 152 -1.19 -17.55 5.57
N LEU A 153 -1.07 -16.32 6.06
CA LEU A 153 0.06 -15.88 6.87
C LEU A 153 0.27 -16.74 8.14
N SER A 154 1.53 -16.81 8.60
CA SER A 154 1.86 -17.28 9.94
C SER A 154 1.13 -16.44 11.00
N LYS A 155 0.99 -16.95 12.23
CA LYS A 155 0.28 -16.24 13.31
C LYS A 155 0.78 -14.80 13.51
N GLN A 156 2.10 -14.60 13.47
CA GLN A 156 2.73 -13.29 13.63
C GLN A 156 2.42 -12.35 12.45
N ALA A 157 2.54 -12.83 11.21
CA ALA A 157 2.24 -12.02 10.04
C ALA A 157 0.74 -11.70 9.92
N LYS A 158 -0.15 -12.62 10.35
CA LYS A 158 -1.61 -12.35 10.50
C LYS A 158 -1.88 -11.22 11.48
N GLN A 159 -1.22 -11.23 12.64
CA GLN A 159 -1.39 -10.18 13.65
C GLN A 159 -0.99 -8.80 13.12
N GLN A 160 0.11 -8.71 12.38
CA GLN A 160 0.54 -7.45 11.77
C GLN A 160 -0.41 -6.97 10.67
N ALA A 161 -0.82 -7.86 9.77
CA ALA A 161 -1.78 -7.53 8.72
C ALA A 161 -3.13 -7.08 9.29
N LEU A 162 -3.60 -7.74 10.36
CA LEU A 162 -4.84 -7.38 11.04
C LEU A 162 -4.71 -6.03 11.76
N ALA A 163 -3.59 -5.76 12.43
CA ALA A 163 -3.36 -4.48 13.10
C ALA A 163 -3.39 -3.31 12.10
N MET A 164 -2.73 -3.45 10.95
CA MET A 164 -2.79 -2.43 9.89
C MET A 164 -4.21 -2.26 9.36
N SER A 165 -4.91 -3.36 9.09
CA SER A 165 -6.30 -3.33 8.61
C SER A 165 -7.22 -2.62 9.61
N ASN A 166 -7.11 -2.91 10.90
CA ASN A 166 -7.90 -2.30 11.95
C ASN A 166 -7.58 -0.80 12.10
N GLN A 167 -6.32 -0.42 11.98
CA GLN A 167 -5.92 1.00 12.00
C GLN A 167 -6.59 1.78 10.87
N VAL A 168 -6.65 1.23 9.65
CA VAL A 168 -7.35 1.85 8.52
C VAL A 168 -8.85 1.99 8.82
N ASP A 169 -9.47 0.96 9.41
CA ASP A 169 -10.90 1.01 9.76
C ASP A 169 -11.19 2.08 10.81
N THR A 170 -10.34 2.20 11.83
CA THR A 170 -10.45 3.27 12.84
C THR A 170 -10.36 4.65 12.22
N LEU A 171 -9.40 4.88 11.33
CA LEU A 171 -9.23 6.19 10.67
C LEU A 171 -10.39 6.51 9.73
N LEU A 172 -10.91 5.52 8.99
CA LEU A 172 -12.08 5.71 8.13
C LEU A 172 -13.33 6.03 8.96
N LEU A 173 -13.54 5.35 10.09
CA LEU A 173 -14.66 5.63 11.00
C LEU A 173 -14.57 7.04 11.58
N GLU A 174 -13.39 7.42 12.08
CA GLU A 174 -13.14 8.77 12.57
C GLU A 174 -13.44 9.78 11.46
N ALA A 175 -12.81 9.64 10.30
CA ALA A 175 -12.98 10.56 9.18
C ALA A 175 -14.43 10.66 8.69
N LEU A 176 -15.17 9.54 8.65
CA LEU A 176 -16.58 9.52 8.26
C LEU A 176 -17.43 10.33 9.24
N SER A 177 -17.19 10.19 10.56
CA SER A 177 -17.91 10.95 11.59
C SER A 177 -17.75 12.48 11.44
N LYS A 178 -16.63 12.92 10.85
CA LYS A 178 -16.29 14.34 10.64
C LYS A 178 -16.91 14.95 9.39
N THR A 179 -17.55 14.14 8.56
CA THR A 179 -18.24 14.62 7.35
C THR A 179 -19.57 15.32 7.65
N GLY A 180 -20.10 15.18 8.87
CA GLY A 180 -21.41 15.69 9.25
C GLY A 180 -22.58 14.93 8.61
N LYS A 181 -22.31 13.85 7.88
CA LYS A 181 -23.34 13.02 7.24
C LYS A 181 -23.98 12.08 8.24
N SER A 182 -25.31 12.02 8.21
CA SER A 182 -26.05 10.98 8.91
C SER A 182 -25.88 9.67 8.16
N VAL A 183 -25.20 8.71 8.79
CA VAL A 183 -25.00 7.36 8.28
C VAL A 183 -25.64 6.40 9.27
N SER A 184 -26.58 5.58 8.79
CA SER A 184 -27.34 4.64 9.64
C SER A 184 -26.47 3.54 10.25
N SER A 185 -25.39 3.16 9.58
CA SER A 185 -24.44 2.14 10.06
C SER A 185 -23.01 2.49 9.61
N PRO A 186 -22.28 3.31 10.38
CA PRO A 186 -20.93 3.77 10.04
C PRO A 186 -19.95 2.63 9.73
N GLU A 187 -20.03 1.52 10.45
CA GLU A 187 -19.16 0.36 10.27
C GLU A 187 -19.39 -0.34 8.93
N LEU A 188 -20.65 -0.42 8.50
CA LEU A 188 -20.99 -0.97 7.19
C LEU A 188 -20.55 -0.01 6.07
N GLU A 189 -20.72 1.30 6.25
CA GLU A 189 -20.27 2.29 5.28
C GLU A 189 -18.75 2.25 5.10
N VAL A 190 -17.99 2.21 6.21
CA VAL A 190 -16.53 2.05 6.18
C VAL A 190 -16.13 0.74 5.51
N SER A 191 -16.85 -0.35 5.77
CA SER A 191 -16.62 -1.63 5.09
C SER A 191 -16.82 -1.48 3.58
N LEU A 192 -17.89 -0.82 3.12
CA LEU A 192 -18.15 -0.59 1.70
C LEU A 192 -17.06 0.28 1.05
N ILE A 193 -16.68 1.39 1.70
CA ILE A 193 -15.58 2.25 1.25
C ILE A 193 -14.30 1.42 1.09
N LYS A 194 -13.94 0.62 2.10
CA LYS A 194 -12.76 -0.24 2.07
C LYS A 194 -12.81 -1.25 0.92
N HIS A 195 -13.95 -1.89 0.67
CA HIS A 195 -14.10 -2.80 -0.49
C HIS A 195 -13.88 -2.07 -1.81
N GLN A 196 -14.38 -0.84 -1.96
CA GLN A 196 -14.15 -0.03 -3.17
C GLN A 196 -12.68 0.37 -3.31
N LEU A 197 -12.02 0.75 -2.22
CA LEU A 197 -10.59 1.06 -2.21
C LEU A 197 -9.73 -0.17 -2.57
N GLN A 198 -10.07 -1.34 -2.03
CA GLN A 198 -9.36 -2.59 -2.30
C GLN A 198 -9.63 -3.11 -3.72
N GLY A 199 -10.86 -2.93 -4.20
CA GLY A 199 -11.26 -3.28 -5.56
C GLY A 199 -10.36 -2.66 -6.62
N TRP A 200 -9.84 -1.45 -6.40
CA TRP A 200 -8.92 -0.77 -7.32
C TRP A 200 -7.71 -1.64 -7.68
N TYR A 201 -6.95 -2.10 -6.68
CA TYR A 201 -5.73 -2.87 -6.92
C TYR A 201 -6.01 -4.35 -7.21
N LEU A 202 -7.14 -4.90 -6.71
CA LEU A 202 -7.54 -6.29 -6.96
C LEU A 202 -8.06 -6.52 -8.38
N ARG A 203 -8.75 -5.52 -8.95
CA ARG A 203 -9.33 -5.58 -10.30
C ARG A 203 -8.68 -4.57 -11.24
N ARG A 204 -7.40 -4.25 -11.03
CA ARG A 204 -6.71 -3.20 -11.80
C ARG A 204 -6.76 -3.42 -13.32
N SER A 205 -6.72 -4.67 -13.77
CA SER A 205 -6.83 -5.04 -15.19
C SER A 205 -8.19 -4.70 -15.80
N HIS A 206 -9.27 -4.86 -15.04
CA HIS A 206 -10.63 -4.51 -15.47
C HIS A 206 -10.76 -3.00 -15.74
N PHE A 207 -10.34 -2.17 -14.77
CA PHE A 207 -10.35 -0.71 -14.95
C PHE A 207 -9.42 -0.27 -16.08
N LYS A 208 -8.27 -0.94 -16.25
CA LYS A 208 -7.36 -0.67 -17.38
C LYS A 208 -8.02 -0.94 -18.73
N GLN A 209 -8.75 -2.05 -18.86
CA GLN A 209 -9.47 -2.40 -20.10
C GLN A 209 -10.58 -1.38 -20.43
N GLN A 210 -11.18 -0.78 -19.40
CA GLN A 210 -12.19 0.27 -19.55
C GLN A 210 -11.60 1.68 -19.72
N GLY A 211 -10.28 1.84 -19.69
CA GLY A 211 -9.62 3.15 -19.80
C GLY A 211 -9.74 4.03 -18.55
N VAL A 212 -10.23 3.50 -17.43
CA VAL A 212 -10.46 4.27 -16.20
C VAL A 212 -9.14 4.53 -15.48
N ALA A 213 -8.84 5.81 -15.26
CA ALA A 213 -7.66 6.26 -14.52
C ALA A 213 -7.94 6.29 -13.00
N VAL A 214 -6.88 6.23 -12.19
CA VAL A 214 -7.02 6.29 -10.71
C VAL A 214 -7.65 7.60 -10.23
N ASP A 215 -7.35 8.71 -10.91
CA ASP A 215 -7.90 10.03 -10.59
C ASP A 215 -9.40 10.09 -10.85
N GLU A 216 -9.84 9.53 -11.98
CA GLU A 216 -11.25 9.42 -12.34
C GLU A 216 -12.01 8.52 -11.35
N TYR A 217 -11.45 7.34 -11.04
CA TYR A 217 -12.04 6.43 -10.05
C TYR A 217 -12.15 7.08 -8.68
N CYS A 218 -11.10 7.80 -8.25
CA CYS A 218 -11.09 8.48 -6.96
C CYS A 218 -12.11 9.63 -6.91
N HIS A 219 -12.17 10.44 -7.96
CA HIS A 219 -13.13 11.53 -8.08
C HIS A 219 -14.57 10.97 -7.99
N TYR A 220 -14.89 9.95 -8.79
CA TYR A 220 -16.21 9.31 -8.77
C TYR A 220 -16.55 8.74 -7.40
N LEU A 221 -15.61 8.06 -6.73
CA LEU A 221 -15.81 7.53 -5.38
C LEU A 221 -16.15 8.65 -4.39
N LEU A 222 -15.38 9.74 -4.38
CA LEU A 222 -15.60 10.85 -3.45
C LEU A 222 -16.90 11.60 -3.74
N GLN A 223 -17.29 11.73 -5.01
CA GLN A 223 -18.56 12.31 -5.42
C GLN A 223 -19.73 11.42 -4.98
N ARG A 224 -19.64 10.09 -5.17
CA ARG A 224 -20.66 9.13 -4.69
C ARG A 224 -20.82 9.19 -3.17
N LEU A 225 -19.72 9.35 -2.45
CA LEU A 225 -19.72 9.57 -1.00
C LEU A 225 -20.15 10.99 -0.62
N GLY A 226 -20.43 11.86 -1.61
CA GLY A 226 -20.78 13.27 -1.51
C GLY A 226 -19.82 14.10 -0.66
N ILE A 227 -18.54 13.79 -0.74
CA ILE A 227 -17.43 14.49 -0.07
C ILE A 227 -16.93 15.66 -0.92
N ILE A 228 -17.07 15.53 -2.23
CA ILE A 228 -16.82 16.58 -3.20
C ILE A 228 -18.08 16.79 -4.05
N SER A 229 -18.23 18.02 -4.55
CA SER A 229 -19.29 18.38 -5.51
C SER A 229 -18.97 17.86 -6.91
N GLU A 230 -20.01 17.82 -7.76
CA GLU A 230 -19.89 17.67 -9.23
C GLU A 230 -18.94 18.68 -9.87
#